data_AF-A0A7S4V5D1-F1
#
_entry.id   AF-A0A7S4V5D1-F1
#
_cell.length_a   1.000
_cell.length_b   1.000
_cell.length_c   1.000
_cell.angle_alpha   90.00
_cell.angle_beta   90.00
_cell.angle_gamma   90.00
#
_symmetry.space_group_name_H-M   'P 1'
#
loop_
_entity.id
_entity.type
_entity.pdbx_description
1 polymer ?
#
loop_
_entity_poly.entity_id
_entity_poly.type
_entity_poly.pdbx_seq_one_letter_code
_entity_poly.pdbx_strand_id
1 'polypeptide(L)'
;GQGGLGRVMAASVRANTAAAQFCDASSVPAGRSAMFGRWADRLVRWPPPDRIHESIELRVGQSFGTHAVSRCHCNSGDLVLQEDALLRIPDPEEAARTQLERQFGPRAPFLGPALAVDWRGVGAEVREAALGLFWAHPLLEEGRGAALVSESLRACAGLIERHAPLRLWEAPELLRFLHVVDLNIHRDDEVPGHAGLSGLFVLGSKFSHSCAPNCSWSFGASGCLQYHAIRPIAPGDLLTFSYIGNGMNLMVSTVERRRRLSSLWFVCQCSRCAGPDLVRQMRCPSCGAPRCLPDYGGEGGRQAGASGDWAAGRPLHELVPDAASWSCRACGGASPASAMPLGEEEELGELVPRAMQGAAEHAGRDSVILAQLRARAASAFGEGHWTFALATFAWLQKCYLQLRCEPLVAFSEADLRRGCSAVAAWLEACAPENAEQRYSALFVALRLAREVGGGPCSWGYDPADPLGGGLCAAERVRAHGWRLSEQAVEGGETGGAPQRGAGARGGAPCGAPAGPGTGPRPHPGTRRPFRGLWQRR
;
A
#
# COMPACT_ATOMS: atom_id res chain seq x y z
N GLY A 1 31.14 -8.36 46.03
CA GLY A 1 29.96 -7.92 45.23
C GLY A 1 30.16 -6.61 44.47
N GLN A 2 31.38 -6.19 44.10
CA GLN A 2 31.60 -4.94 43.34
C GLN A 2 31.92 -5.16 41.83
N GLY A 3 32.16 -6.40 41.38
CA GLY A 3 32.46 -6.70 39.97
C GLY A 3 31.26 -6.85 39.04
N GLY A 4 30.03 -6.92 39.57
CA GLY A 4 28.81 -7.13 38.78
C GLY A 4 28.19 -5.86 38.20
N LEU A 5 28.20 -4.76 38.95
CA LEU A 5 27.60 -3.48 38.55
C LEU A 5 28.39 -2.78 37.43
N GLY A 6 29.72 -2.88 37.43
CA GLY A 6 30.57 -2.27 36.39
C GLY A 6 30.42 -2.93 35.01
N ARG A 7 30.09 -4.23 34.95
CA ARG A 7 29.88 -4.97 33.68
C ARG A 7 28.53 -4.66 33.04
N VAL A 8 27.47 -4.48 33.84
CA VAL A 8 26.14 -4.09 33.36
C VAL A 8 26.11 -2.63 32.90
N MET A 9 26.79 -1.73 33.61
CA MET A 9 26.95 -0.34 33.16
C MET A 9 27.84 -0.23 31.91
N ALA A 10 28.96 -0.97 31.82
CA ALA A 10 29.81 -0.94 30.63
C ALA A 10 29.14 -1.54 29.38
N ALA A 11 28.28 -2.55 29.54
CA ALA A 11 27.46 -3.09 28.45
C ALA A 11 26.35 -2.11 28.03
N SER A 12 25.69 -1.46 28.99
CA SER A 12 24.68 -0.42 28.74
C SER A 12 25.26 0.85 28.08
N VAL A 13 26.48 1.24 28.44
CA VAL A 13 27.18 2.41 27.86
C VAL A 13 27.76 2.08 26.47
N ARG A 14 28.24 0.85 26.24
CA ARG A 14 28.66 0.39 24.90
C ARG A 14 27.48 0.19 23.95
N ALA A 15 26.33 -0.29 24.42
CA ALA A 15 25.11 -0.40 23.62
C ALA A 15 24.56 1.00 23.23
N ASN A 16 24.68 1.99 24.12
CA ASN A 16 24.32 3.38 23.82
C ASN A 16 25.21 4.05 22.76
N THR A 17 26.43 3.54 22.52
CA THR A 17 27.39 4.16 21.59
C THR A 17 27.41 3.54 20.20
N ALA A 18 27.00 2.28 20.02
CA ALA A 18 26.89 1.66 18.69
C ALA A 18 25.55 2.01 18.00
N ALA A 19 24.45 1.99 18.75
CA ALA A 19 23.12 2.20 18.19
C ALA A 19 22.77 3.70 17.96
N ALA A 20 23.60 4.64 18.40
CA ALA A 20 23.47 6.06 18.03
C ALA A 20 24.19 6.41 16.70
N GLN A 21 25.03 5.50 16.17
CA GLN A 21 25.89 5.77 15.00
C GLN A 21 25.14 5.79 13.67
N PHE A 22 23.92 5.25 13.64
CA PHE A 22 23.08 5.28 12.46
C PHE A 22 22.16 6.52 12.42
N CYS A 23 22.22 7.42 13.41
CA CYS A 23 21.55 8.71 13.33
C CYS A 23 22.55 9.80 12.93
N ASP A 24 22.20 10.62 11.95
CA ASP A 24 22.97 11.81 11.60
C ASP A 24 22.94 12.81 12.76
N ALA A 25 24.07 12.93 13.46
CA ALA A 25 24.22 13.79 14.62
C ALA A 25 24.00 15.28 14.32
N SER A 26 24.08 15.70 13.05
CA SER A 26 23.83 17.08 12.65
C SER A 26 22.35 17.43 12.54
N SER A 27 21.48 16.43 12.35
CA SER A 27 20.05 16.63 12.10
C SER A 27 19.12 15.96 13.11
N VAL A 28 19.53 14.85 13.73
CA VAL A 28 18.72 14.12 14.73
C VAL A 28 19.09 14.55 16.15
N PRO A 29 18.16 15.11 16.95
CA PRO A 29 18.45 15.51 18.34
C PRO A 29 18.98 14.34 19.19
N ALA A 30 19.97 14.61 20.06
CA ALA A 30 20.68 13.59 20.83
C ALA A 30 19.75 12.68 21.67
N GLY A 31 18.74 13.24 22.33
CA GLY A 31 17.76 12.47 23.09
C GLY A 31 16.97 11.48 22.21
N ARG A 32 16.59 11.91 21.01
CA ARG A 32 15.87 11.08 20.03
C ARG A 32 16.79 10.02 19.43
N SER A 33 18.04 10.37 19.13
CA SER A 33 19.08 9.43 18.68
C SER A 33 19.29 8.30 19.71
N ALA A 34 19.40 8.63 20.99
CA ALA A 34 19.53 7.64 22.06
C ALA A 34 18.30 6.71 22.14
N MET A 35 17.09 7.23 21.95
CA MET A 35 15.87 6.42 21.89
C MET A 35 15.86 5.48 20.69
N PHE A 36 16.21 5.97 19.49
CA PHE A 36 16.34 5.14 18.30
C PHE A 36 17.32 3.99 18.52
N GLY A 37 18.49 4.29 19.10
CA GLY A 37 19.49 3.27 19.37
C GLY A 37 18.99 2.17 20.31
N ARG A 38 18.32 2.53 21.41
CA ARG A 38 17.76 1.55 22.36
C ARG A 38 16.73 0.63 21.71
N TRP A 39 15.84 1.16 20.87
CA TRP A 39 14.80 0.34 20.25
C TRP A 39 15.31 -0.45 19.06
N ALA A 40 16.27 0.08 18.31
CA ALA A 40 16.94 -0.66 17.25
C ALA A 40 17.63 -1.93 17.79
N ASP A 41 18.35 -1.82 18.92
CA ASP A 41 18.99 -2.95 19.60
C ASP A 41 17.99 -4.06 20.01
N ARG A 42 16.77 -3.67 20.39
CA ARG A 42 15.73 -4.60 20.87
C ARG A 42 14.91 -5.23 19.74
N LEU A 43 14.60 -4.46 18.71
CA LEU A 43 13.55 -4.80 17.73
C LEU A 43 14.10 -5.17 16.35
N VAL A 44 15.26 -4.66 15.97
CA VAL A 44 15.82 -4.92 14.63
C VAL A 44 16.44 -6.31 14.60
N ARG A 45 16.07 -7.09 13.59
CA ARG A 45 16.59 -8.43 13.31
C ARG A 45 17.55 -8.41 12.12
N TRP A 46 17.31 -7.50 11.17
CA TRP A 46 18.18 -7.27 10.03
C TRP A 46 18.19 -5.79 9.66
N PRO A 47 19.36 -5.19 9.35
CA PRO A 47 20.71 -5.77 9.51
C PRO A 47 21.00 -6.08 10.99
N PRO A 48 22.07 -6.84 11.31
CA PRO A 48 22.46 -7.08 12.70
C PRO A 48 22.53 -5.76 13.49
N PRO A 49 21.98 -5.66 14.71
CA PRO A 49 21.86 -4.40 15.43
C PRO A 49 23.16 -3.59 15.58
N ASP A 50 24.28 -4.29 15.76
CA ASP A 50 25.62 -3.72 15.86
C ASP A 50 26.15 -3.14 14.53
N ARG A 51 25.53 -3.51 13.40
CA ARG A 51 25.92 -3.12 12.03
C ARG A 51 24.86 -2.28 11.30
N ILE A 52 23.81 -1.82 11.99
CA ILE A 52 22.77 -0.98 11.37
C ILE A 52 23.37 0.26 10.70
N HIS A 53 24.36 0.89 11.34
CA HIS A 53 25.03 2.10 10.84
C HIS A 53 25.76 1.92 9.51
N GLU A 54 26.08 0.69 9.12
CA GLU A 54 26.70 0.35 7.83
C GLU A 54 25.67 0.28 6.70
N SER A 55 24.38 0.10 7.03
CA SER A 55 23.31 -0.17 6.05
C SER A 55 22.27 0.95 5.98
N ILE A 56 21.91 1.56 7.11
CA ILE A 56 20.87 2.58 7.21
C ILE A 56 21.42 3.78 7.96
N GLU A 57 21.03 4.98 7.54
CA GLU A 57 21.19 6.20 8.32
C GLU A 57 19.83 6.93 8.45
N LEU A 58 19.52 7.40 9.65
CA LEU A 58 18.39 8.28 9.92
C LEU A 58 18.83 9.74 9.86
N ARG A 59 18.08 10.56 9.12
CA ARG A 59 18.28 12.01 9.01
C ARG A 59 17.00 12.74 9.33
N VAL A 60 17.08 14.03 9.69
CA VAL A 60 15.91 14.91 9.78
C VAL A 60 15.96 15.93 8.64
N GLY A 61 14.90 15.96 7.82
CA GLY A 61 14.74 16.93 6.73
C GLY A 61 13.53 17.82 6.95
N GLN A 62 13.59 19.06 6.48
CA GLN A 62 12.49 20.03 6.62
C GLN A 62 11.16 19.51 6.02
N SER A 63 11.23 18.74 4.92
CA SER A 63 10.05 18.23 4.22
C SER A 63 9.64 16.79 4.58
N PHE A 64 10.46 16.07 5.34
CA PHE A 64 10.30 14.61 5.53
C PHE A 64 10.22 14.18 7.00
N GLY A 65 10.44 15.10 7.96
CA GLY A 65 10.68 14.71 9.35
C GLY A 65 11.90 13.78 9.44
N THR A 66 11.86 12.79 10.34
CA THR A 66 12.89 11.76 10.40
C THR A 66 12.68 10.72 9.30
N HIS A 67 13.70 10.48 8.48
CA HIS A 67 13.64 9.56 7.34
C HIS A 67 14.90 8.69 7.25
N ALA A 68 14.78 7.54 6.60
CA ALA A 68 15.86 6.57 6.41
C ALA A 68 16.50 6.71 5.03
N VAL A 69 17.84 6.70 4.98
CA VAL A 69 18.65 6.62 3.76
C VAL A 69 19.53 5.38 3.79
N SER A 70 19.86 4.85 2.62
CA SER A 70 20.79 3.73 2.50
C SER A 70 22.23 4.19 2.75
N ARG A 71 23.02 3.37 3.43
CA ARG A 71 24.49 3.51 3.56
C ARG A 71 25.25 2.51 2.70
N CYS A 72 24.56 1.51 2.17
CA CYS A 72 25.14 0.45 1.38
C CYS A 72 24.43 0.32 0.02
N HIS A 73 25.00 -0.51 -0.85
CA HIS A 73 24.35 -0.91 -2.09
C HIS A 73 23.40 -2.08 -1.80
N CYS A 74 22.17 -2.02 -2.31
CA CYS A 74 21.23 -3.15 -2.30
C CYS A 74 20.86 -3.52 -3.73
N ASN A 75 20.90 -4.80 -4.06
CA ASN A 75 20.34 -5.33 -5.29
C ASN A 75 18.83 -5.54 -5.15
N SER A 76 18.13 -5.63 -6.28
CA SER A 76 16.72 -6.05 -6.27
C SER A 76 16.56 -7.42 -5.60
N GLY A 77 15.64 -7.53 -4.65
CA GLY A 77 15.36 -8.73 -3.85
C GLY A 77 16.02 -8.73 -2.47
N ASP A 78 17.09 -7.95 -2.27
CA ASP A 78 17.83 -7.92 -1.01
C ASP A 78 16.93 -7.48 0.15
N LEU A 79 17.07 -8.16 1.29
CA LEU A 79 16.45 -7.74 2.55
C LEU A 79 17.15 -6.47 3.04
N VAL A 80 16.38 -5.40 3.22
CA VAL A 80 16.88 -4.07 3.64
C VAL A 80 16.68 -3.89 5.14
N LEU A 81 15.52 -4.27 5.66
CA LEU A 81 15.17 -4.15 7.08
C LEU A 81 14.29 -5.34 7.49
N GLN A 82 14.56 -5.94 8.64
CA GLN A 82 13.62 -6.82 9.33
C GLN A 82 13.50 -6.35 10.77
N GLU A 83 12.27 -6.08 11.23
CA GLU A 83 12.02 -5.43 12.52
C GLU A 83 10.77 -6.02 13.20
N ASP A 84 10.86 -6.28 14.49
CA ASP A 84 9.70 -6.60 15.33
C ASP A 84 8.92 -5.34 15.70
N ALA A 85 7.59 -5.46 15.89
CA ALA A 85 6.78 -4.31 16.26
C ALA A 85 7.18 -3.78 17.65
N LEU A 86 7.29 -2.46 17.77
CA LEU A 86 7.33 -1.78 19.06
C LEU A 86 6.03 -2.04 19.83
N LEU A 87 4.91 -1.94 19.13
CA LEU A 87 3.58 -2.14 19.65
C LEU A 87 2.69 -2.78 18.59
N ARG A 88 2.08 -3.92 18.94
CA ARG A 88 1.02 -4.54 18.12
C ARG A 88 -0.30 -3.87 18.41
N ILE A 89 -1.07 -3.61 17.34
CA ILE A 89 -2.36 -2.92 17.41
C ILE A 89 -3.38 -3.85 16.75
N PRO A 90 -4.03 -4.72 17.53
CA PRO A 90 -5.04 -5.61 16.97
C PRO A 90 -6.26 -4.81 16.50
N ASP A 91 -7.11 -5.45 15.69
CA ASP A 91 -8.41 -4.87 15.39
C ASP A 91 -9.29 -4.90 16.65
N PRO A 92 -10.07 -3.83 16.90
CA PRO A 92 -11.01 -3.82 18.01
C PRO A 92 -12.09 -4.91 17.82
N GLU A 93 -12.43 -5.57 18.92
CA GLU A 93 -13.53 -6.53 18.97
C GLU A 93 -14.84 -5.90 18.47
N GLU A 94 -15.74 -6.73 17.92
CA GLU A 94 -17.02 -6.26 17.38
C GLU A 94 -17.85 -5.49 18.42
N ALA A 95 -17.83 -5.95 19.67
CA ALA A 95 -18.51 -5.28 20.79
C ALA A 95 -17.93 -3.88 21.06
N ALA A 96 -16.60 -3.75 21.06
CA ALA A 96 -15.92 -2.47 21.22
C ALA A 96 -16.20 -1.51 20.05
N ARG A 97 -16.20 -2.01 18.81
CA ARG A 97 -16.58 -1.23 17.62
C ARG A 97 -18.01 -0.70 17.72
N THR A 98 -18.96 -1.58 18.02
CA THR A 98 -20.38 -1.22 18.18
C THR A 98 -20.56 -0.18 19.30
N GLN A 99 -19.84 -0.34 20.41
CA GLN A 99 -19.86 0.63 21.51
C GLN A 99 -19.32 1.99 21.08
N LEU A 100 -18.18 2.03 20.39
CA LEU A 100 -17.59 3.27 19.90
C LEU A 100 -18.50 3.97 18.89
N GLU A 101 -19.11 3.23 17.96
CA GLU A 101 -20.04 3.78 16.98
C GLU A 101 -21.26 4.44 17.64
N ARG A 102 -21.83 3.79 18.66
CA ARG A 102 -22.95 4.35 19.43
C ARG A 102 -22.58 5.63 20.18
N GLN A 103 -21.33 5.73 20.67
CA GLN A 103 -20.90 6.83 21.54
C GLN A 103 -20.30 8.01 20.77
N PHE A 104 -19.56 7.73 19.69
CA PHE A 104 -18.74 8.73 19.00
C PHE A 104 -19.03 8.79 17.50
N GLY A 105 -19.99 8.00 17.00
CA GLY A 105 -20.45 8.01 15.61
C GLY A 105 -19.29 7.83 14.63
N PRO A 106 -19.08 8.78 13.68
CA PRO A 106 -18.08 8.65 12.63
C PRO A 106 -16.63 8.61 13.14
N ARG A 107 -16.37 8.95 14.41
CA ARG A 107 -15.03 8.90 15.01
C ARG A 107 -14.65 7.53 15.56
N ALA A 108 -15.59 6.60 15.60
CA ALA A 108 -15.34 5.27 16.16
C ALA A 108 -14.13 4.55 15.55
N PRO A 109 -13.88 4.57 14.22
CA PRO A 109 -12.69 3.94 13.65
C PRO A 109 -11.39 4.55 14.17
N PHE A 110 -11.33 5.88 14.30
CA PHE A 110 -10.16 6.59 14.81
C PHE A 110 -9.86 6.28 16.27
N LEU A 111 -10.90 6.12 17.11
CA LEU A 111 -10.74 5.79 18.53
C LEU A 111 -10.48 4.29 18.80
N GLY A 112 -10.78 3.43 17.83
CA GLY A 112 -10.68 1.97 17.92
C GLY A 112 -9.35 1.45 18.51
N PRO A 113 -8.19 1.91 18.01
CA PRO A 113 -6.89 1.46 18.51
C PRO A 113 -6.69 1.64 20.01
N ALA A 114 -7.27 2.68 20.62
CA ALA A 114 -7.15 2.92 22.06
C ALA A 114 -7.79 1.80 22.89
N LEU A 115 -8.88 1.21 22.41
CA LEU A 115 -9.57 0.10 23.09
C LEU A 115 -9.03 -1.29 22.70
N ALA A 116 -8.31 -1.39 21.59
CA ALA A 116 -7.79 -2.66 21.10
C ALA A 116 -6.49 -3.09 21.81
N VAL A 117 -5.71 -2.14 22.31
CA VAL A 117 -4.44 -2.42 23.01
C VAL A 117 -4.66 -2.76 24.48
N ASP A 118 -4.07 -3.86 24.96
CA ASP A 118 -4.02 -4.17 26.40
C ASP A 118 -2.96 -3.32 27.11
N TRP A 119 -3.37 -2.11 27.52
CA TRP A 119 -2.46 -1.16 28.16
C TRP A 119 -1.90 -1.61 29.51
N ARG A 120 -2.47 -2.64 30.16
CA ARG A 120 -1.89 -3.20 31.40
C ARG A 120 -0.57 -3.90 31.15
N GLY A 121 -0.39 -4.48 29.96
CA GLY A 121 0.85 -5.13 29.54
C GLY A 121 1.86 -4.18 28.89
N VAL A 122 1.50 -2.93 28.61
CA VAL A 122 2.36 -1.98 27.89
C VAL A 122 3.15 -1.11 28.87
N GLY A 123 4.47 -1.27 28.86
CA GLY A 123 5.40 -0.47 29.69
C GLY A 123 5.40 1.01 29.33
N ALA A 124 5.79 1.86 30.29
CA ALA A 124 5.88 3.31 30.08
C ALA A 124 6.88 3.70 28.97
N GLU A 125 8.00 2.98 28.87
CA GLU A 125 9.01 3.20 27.82
C GLU A 125 8.46 2.98 26.39
N VAL A 126 7.52 2.04 26.21
CA VAL A 126 6.86 1.81 24.91
C VAL A 126 5.95 2.98 24.55
N ARG A 127 5.20 3.52 25.52
CA ARG A 127 4.36 4.70 25.30
C ARG A 127 5.18 5.94 24.98
N GLU A 128 6.26 6.17 25.72
CA GLU A 128 7.21 7.25 25.45
C GLU A 128 7.78 7.13 24.03
N ALA A 129 8.16 5.93 23.60
CA ALA A 129 8.64 5.67 22.26
C ALA A 129 7.58 5.90 21.18
N ALA A 130 6.34 5.44 21.41
CA ALA A 130 5.22 5.66 20.50
C ALA A 130 4.95 7.16 20.29
N LEU A 131 5.00 7.97 21.35
CA LEU A 131 4.78 9.41 21.28
C LEU A 131 5.99 10.19 20.72
N GLY A 132 7.22 9.70 20.95
CA GLY A 132 8.47 10.41 20.66
C GLY A 132 9.16 10.03 19.35
N LEU A 133 9.00 8.80 18.85
CA LEU A 133 9.76 8.29 17.68
C LEU A 133 8.98 8.26 16.38
N PHE A 134 7.67 8.45 16.43
CA PHE A 134 6.80 8.40 15.24
C PHE A 134 6.41 9.80 14.78
N TRP A 135 6.01 9.88 13.51
CA TRP A 135 5.56 11.13 12.95
C TRP A 135 4.15 11.44 13.45
N ALA A 136 3.94 12.68 13.86
CA ALA A 136 2.62 13.25 14.13
C ALA A 136 2.63 14.65 13.50
N HIS A 137 1.52 15.05 12.88
CA HIS A 137 1.50 16.32 12.17
C HIS A 137 1.74 17.50 13.11
N PRO A 138 2.56 18.52 12.76
CA PRO A 138 2.83 19.68 13.62
C PRO A 138 1.59 20.50 14.01
N LEU A 139 0.49 20.42 13.24
CA LEU A 139 -0.79 21.04 13.64
C LEU A 139 -1.42 20.41 14.88
N LEU A 140 -0.97 19.21 15.27
CA LEU A 140 -1.36 18.55 16.52
C LEU A 140 -0.59 19.11 17.73
N GLU A 141 0.46 19.90 17.51
CA GLU A 141 1.21 20.58 18.57
C GLU A 141 0.48 21.86 19.00
N GLU A 142 0.52 22.16 20.30
CA GLU A 142 -0.29 23.19 20.95
C GLU A 142 -0.30 24.53 20.19
N GLY A 143 -1.51 25.03 19.92
CA GLY A 143 -1.76 26.39 19.40
C GLY A 143 -2.00 26.52 17.90
N ARG A 144 -1.55 25.58 17.04
CA ARG A 144 -1.64 25.75 15.57
C ARG A 144 -2.85 25.11 14.89
N GLY A 145 -3.44 24.06 15.48
CA GLY A 145 -4.59 23.33 14.92
C GLY A 145 -5.75 23.14 15.89
N ALA A 146 -5.84 23.94 16.96
CA ALA A 146 -6.77 23.71 18.08
C ALA A 146 -8.23 23.52 17.65
N ALA A 147 -8.70 24.25 16.62
CA ALA A 147 -10.05 24.07 16.08
C ALA A 147 -10.25 22.70 15.41
N LEU A 148 -9.31 22.29 14.54
CA LEU A 148 -9.35 21.03 13.77
C LEU A 148 -9.44 19.80 14.67
N VAL A 149 -8.73 19.82 15.80
CA VAL A 149 -8.62 18.64 16.68
C VAL A 149 -9.47 18.72 17.93
N SER A 150 -10.15 19.85 18.19
CA SER A 150 -10.94 20.06 19.41
C SER A 150 -11.98 18.96 19.66
N GLU A 151 -12.67 18.51 18.62
CA GLU A 151 -13.66 17.44 18.72
C GLU A 151 -13.03 16.07 19.02
N SER A 152 -11.90 15.76 18.37
CA SER A 152 -11.16 14.52 18.63
C SER A 152 -10.54 14.51 20.03
N LEU A 153 -10.09 15.67 20.53
CA LEU A 153 -9.59 15.83 21.89
C LEU A 153 -10.70 15.59 22.93
N ARG A 154 -11.88 16.19 22.74
CA ARG A 154 -13.05 15.93 23.59
C ARG A 154 -13.45 14.45 23.56
N ALA A 155 -13.39 13.81 22.40
CA ALA A 155 -13.69 12.40 22.26
C ALA A 155 -12.68 11.53 23.05
N CYS A 156 -11.39 11.85 23.00
CA CYS A 156 -10.35 11.18 23.78
C CYS A 156 -10.59 11.34 25.29
N ALA A 157 -10.88 12.55 25.76
CA ALA A 157 -11.19 12.79 27.18
C ALA A 157 -12.40 11.96 27.65
N GLY A 158 -13.50 11.97 26.89
CA GLY A 158 -14.68 11.16 27.21
C GLY A 158 -14.39 9.65 27.17
N LEU A 159 -13.51 9.20 26.28
CA LEU A 159 -13.10 7.79 26.23
C LEU A 159 -12.31 7.40 27.50
N ILE A 160 -11.39 8.26 27.94
CA ILE A 160 -10.58 8.05 29.16
C ILE A 160 -11.47 7.95 30.41
N GLU A 161 -12.46 8.83 30.54
CA GLU A 161 -13.41 8.82 31.67
C GLU A 161 -14.15 7.48 31.79
N ARG A 162 -14.55 6.92 30.64
CA ARG A 162 -15.39 5.71 30.55
C ARG A 162 -14.62 4.40 30.60
N HIS A 163 -13.34 4.40 30.27
CA HIS A 163 -12.54 3.18 30.17
C HIS A 163 -11.35 3.22 31.14
N ALA A 164 -11.47 2.52 32.26
CA ALA A 164 -10.45 2.49 33.31
C ALA A 164 -9.02 2.18 32.81
N PRO A 165 -8.78 1.26 31.84
CA PRO A 165 -7.44 1.04 31.30
C PRO A 165 -6.83 2.23 30.57
N LEU A 166 -7.59 3.27 30.23
CA LEU A 166 -7.07 4.46 29.56
C LEU A 166 -6.69 5.59 30.52
N ARG A 167 -6.95 5.46 31.83
CA ARG A 167 -6.63 6.49 32.83
C ARG A 167 -5.13 6.74 33.05
N LEU A 168 -4.27 5.99 32.38
CA LEU A 168 -2.84 6.23 32.30
C LEU A 168 -2.44 7.25 31.22
N TRP A 169 -3.40 7.72 30.43
CA TRP A 169 -3.20 8.70 29.37
C TRP A 169 -3.81 10.04 29.77
N GLU A 170 -3.13 11.12 29.42
CA GLU A 170 -3.79 12.42 29.28
C GLU A 170 -4.45 12.52 27.89
N ALA A 171 -5.55 13.27 27.79
CA ALA A 171 -6.31 13.36 26.54
C ALA A 171 -5.48 13.85 25.33
N PRO A 172 -4.55 14.84 25.46
CA PRO A 172 -3.67 15.22 24.37
C PRO A 172 -2.69 14.11 23.95
N GLU A 173 -2.20 13.32 24.91
CA GLU A 173 -1.29 12.20 24.63
C GLU A 173 -2.01 11.07 23.91
N LEU A 174 -3.23 10.73 24.35
CA LEU A 174 -4.05 9.72 23.67
C LEU A 174 -4.39 10.16 22.24
N LEU A 175 -4.76 11.42 22.05
CA LEU A 175 -5.01 11.97 20.72
C LEU A 175 -3.76 11.89 19.84
N ARG A 176 -2.60 12.26 20.37
CA ARG A 176 -1.33 12.14 19.66
C ARG A 176 -1.01 10.69 19.30
N PHE A 177 -1.20 9.76 20.23
CA PHE A 177 -1.02 8.33 19.98
C PHE A 177 -1.92 7.84 18.84
N LEU A 178 -3.22 8.17 18.85
CA LEU A 178 -4.14 7.74 17.81
C LEU A 178 -3.75 8.29 16.43
N HIS A 179 -3.27 9.53 16.35
CA HIS A 179 -2.70 10.07 15.11
C HIS A 179 -1.40 9.37 14.70
N VAL A 180 -0.52 9.05 15.65
CA VAL A 180 0.67 8.23 15.36
C VAL A 180 0.25 6.90 14.73
N VAL A 181 -0.76 6.24 15.29
CA VAL A 181 -1.29 4.99 14.74
C VAL A 181 -1.81 5.20 13.32
N ASP A 182 -2.70 6.17 13.12
CA ASP A 182 -3.33 6.46 11.83
C ASP A 182 -2.31 6.74 10.70
N LEU A 183 -1.16 7.33 11.05
CA LEU A 183 -0.19 7.84 10.09
C LEU A 183 1.05 6.95 9.91
N ASN A 184 1.31 6.01 10.82
CA ASN A 184 2.56 5.24 10.83
C ASN A 184 2.37 3.73 10.90
N ILE A 185 1.13 3.24 11.07
CA ILE A 185 0.87 1.80 11.21
C ILE A 185 1.19 1.04 9.92
N HIS A 186 1.82 -0.12 10.07
CA HIS A 186 1.88 -1.13 9.02
C HIS A 186 0.81 -2.18 9.28
N ARG A 187 0.00 -2.45 8.26
CA ARG A 187 -1.11 -3.40 8.29
C ARG A 187 -1.24 -4.07 6.93
N ASP A 188 -1.35 -5.40 6.93
CA ASP A 188 -1.57 -6.21 5.74
C ASP A 188 -2.93 -6.89 5.87
N ASP A 189 -3.91 -6.31 5.18
CA ASP A 189 -5.27 -6.83 5.11
C ASP A 189 -5.46 -7.83 3.95
N GLU A 190 -4.41 -8.06 3.14
CA GLU A 190 -4.49 -8.86 1.91
C GLU A 190 -4.20 -10.33 2.18
N VAL A 191 -3.26 -10.63 3.08
CA VAL A 191 -2.88 -12.01 3.40
C VAL A 191 -3.74 -12.54 4.55
N PRO A 192 -4.59 -13.56 4.32
CA PRO A 192 -5.34 -14.20 5.38
C PRO A 192 -4.38 -14.84 6.40
N GLY A 193 -4.40 -14.34 7.63
CA GLY A 193 -3.44 -14.72 8.69
C GLY A 193 -2.56 -13.55 9.14
N HIS A 194 -2.43 -12.50 8.33
CA HIS A 194 -1.70 -11.27 8.69
C HIS A 194 -2.56 -10.19 9.35
N ALA A 195 -3.89 -10.37 9.40
CA ALA A 195 -4.81 -9.42 10.04
C ALA A 195 -4.41 -9.06 11.50
N GLY A 196 -3.80 -10.00 12.23
CA GLY A 196 -3.29 -9.77 13.60
C GLY A 196 -1.90 -9.14 13.69
N LEU A 197 -1.23 -8.88 12.57
CA LEU A 197 0.17 -8.43 12.52
C LEU A 197 0.33 -6.90 12.45
N SER A 198 -0.78 -6.17 12.49
CA SER A 198 -0.78 -4.70 12.54
C SER A 198 0.07 -4.16 13.69
N GLY A 199 0.89 -3.14 13.43
CA GLY A 199 1.74 -2.55 14.47
C GLY A 199 2.55 -1.32 14.06
N LEU A 200 3.22 -0.75 15.06
CA LEU A 200 4.17 0.36 14.92
C LEU A 200 5.61 -0.19 14.88
N PHE A 201 6.39 0.24 13.89
CA PHE A 201 7.76 -0.23 13.62
C PHE A 201 8.71 0.96 13.60
N VAL A 202 9.70 0.99 14.49
CA VAL A 202 10.48 2.21 14.79
C VAL A 202 11.25 2.68 13.57
N LEU A 203 11.99 1.77 12.93
CA LEU A 203 12.75 2.06 11.71
C LEU A 203 11.89 1.92 10.46
N GLY A 204 10.97 0.96 10.43
CA GLY A 204 10.06 0.76 9.29
C GLY A 204 9.24 2.01 8.97
N SER A 205 8.73 2.73 9.98
CA SER A 205 8.01 4.00 9.80
C SER A 205 8.91 5.19 9.41
N LYS A 206 10.20 4.98 9.10
CA LYS A 206 11.11 6.02 8.59
C LYS A 206 11.38 5.89 7.09
N PHE A 207 10.89 4.84 6.45
CA PHE A 207 10.93 4.73 5.00
C PHE A 207 9.91 5.72 4.44
N SER A 208 10.37 6.64 3.61
CA SER A 208 9.53 7.74 3.11
C SER A 208 8.63 7.30 1.96
N HIS A 209 7.61 8.11 1.65
CA HIS A 209 6.80 7.85 0.48
C HIS A 209 7.55 8.13 -0.83
N SER A 210 7.41 7.23 -1.80
CA SER A 210 7.60 7.54 -3.22
C SER A 210 6.54 6.86 -4.07
N CYS A 211 6.03 7.56 -5.09
CA CYS A 211 5.20 6.95 -6.14
C CYS A 211 6.04 6.09 -7.11
N ALA A 212 7.37 6.18 -7.05
CA ALA A 212 8.34 5.30 -7.70
C ALA A 212 9.23 4.70 -6.59
N PRO A 213 8.69 3.77 -5.77
CA PRO A 213 9.39 3.27 -4.60
C PRO A 213 10.61 2.44 -4.98
N ASN A 214 11.58 2.33 -4.07
CA ASN A 214 12.71 1.40 -4.20
C ASN A 214 12.64 0.21 -3.24
N CYS A 215 11.72 0.22 -2.29
CA CYS A 215 11.42 -0.91 -1.43
C CYS A 215 9.93 -1.27 -1.48
N SER A 216 9.63 -2.55 -1.30
CA SER A 216 8.31 -3.05 -0.87
C SER A 216 8.44 -3.64 0.53
N TRP A 217 7.31 -3.87 1.19
CA TRP A 217 7.30 -4.48 2.51
C TRP A 217 6.30 -5.63 2.57
N SER A 218 6.53 -6.54 3.51
CA SER A 218 5.65 -7.65 3.85
C SER A 218 5.80 -8.01 5.33
N PHE A 219 4.93 -8.86 5.85
CA PHE A 219 5.17 -9.51 7.12
C PHE A 219 5.76 -10.91 6.93
N GLY A 220 6.84 -11.21 7.65
CA GLY A 220 7.39 -12.54 7.74
C GLY A 220 6.47 -13.48 8.55
N ALA A 221 6.73 -14.79 8.49
CA ALA A 221 5.92 -15.80 9.18
C ALA A 221 5.82 -15.61 10.72
N SER A 222 6.82 -14.97 11.33
CA SER A 222 6.83 -14.61 12.76
C SER A 222 6.09 -13.30 13.08
N GLY A 223 5.57 -12.61 12.08
CA GLY A 223 4.92 -11.32 12.20
C GLY A 223 5.84 -10.10 12.11
N CYS A 224 7.15 -10.28 11.95
CA CYS A 224 8.09 -9.17 11.78
C CYS A 224 7.86 -8.43 10.46
N LEU A 225 8.04 -7.12 10.46
CA LEU A 225 8.02 -6.32 9.25
C LEU A 225 9.31 -6.54 8.47
N GLN A 226 9.20 -6.79 7.17
CA GLN A 226 10.33 -6.98 6.27
C GLN A 226 10.24 -6.00 5.11
N TYR A 227 11.31 -5.26 4.86
CA TYR A 227 11.49 -4.46 3.65
C TYR A 227 12.47 -5.14 2.72
N HIS A 228 12.08 -5.27 1.45
CA HIS A 228 12.94 -5.76 0.38
C HIS A 228 13.14 -4.68 -0.66
N ALA A 229 14.37 -4.56 -1.17
CA ALA A 229 14.64 -3.73 -2.34
C ALA A 229 13.91 -4.31 -3.56
N ILE A 230 13.21 -3.47 -4.32
CA ILE A 230 12.52 -3.87 -5.56
C ILE A 230 13.21 -3.35 -6.82
N ARG A 231 14.32 -2.64 -6.63
CA ARG A 231 15.26 -2.15 -7.64
C ARG A 231 16.59 -1.81 -6.96
N PRO A 232 17.69 -1.65 -7.71
CA PRO A 232 18.98 -1.26 -7.12
C PRO A 232 18.87 0.01 -6.28
N ILE A 233 19.55 0.03 -5.13
CA ILE A 233 19.62 1.16 -4.19
C ILE A 233 21.09 1.50 -3.99
N ALA A 234 21.47 2.75 -4.24
CA ALA A 234 22.82 3.23 -4.01
C ALA A 234 22.98 3.81 -2.59
N PRO A 235 24.22 3.82 -2.02
CA PRO A 235 24.50 4.59 -0.81
C PRO A 235 24.10 6.06 -0.98
N GLY A 236 23.36 6.59 -0.01
CA GLY A 236 22.81 7.94 -0.01
C GLY A 236 21.37 8.05 -0.52
N ASP A 237 20.85 7.02 -1.19
CA ASP A 237 19.46 7.01 -1.66
C ASP A 237 18.47 6.99 -0.49
N LEU A 238 17.36 7.69 -0.65
CA LEU A 238 16.23 7.61 0.27
C LEU A 238 15.62 6.21 0.21
N LEU A 239 15.38 5.58 1.36
CA LEU A 239 14.64 4.32 1.43
C LEU A 239 13.14 4.64 1.40
N THR A 240 12.44 4.10 0.40
CA THR A 240 11.07 4.50 0.10
C THR A 240 10.13 3.34 -0.22
N PHE A 241 8.87 3.50 0.17
CA PHE A 241 7.77 2.63 -0.27
C PHE A 241 6.53 3.47 -0.62
N SER A 242 5.49 2.83 -1.14
CA SER A 242 4.23 3.52 -1.45
C SER A 242 3.28 3.52 -0.25
N TYR A 243 2.88 4.70 0.22
CA TYR A 243 1.87 4.85 1.28
C TYR A 243 0.45 4.66 0.73
N ILE A 244 0.28 4.81 -0.59
CA ILE A 244 -1.01 4.61 -1.28
C ILE A 244 -1.12 3.22 -1.91
N GLY A 245 -0.29 2.28 -1.46
CA GLY A 245 -0.63 0.86 -1.46
C GLY A 245 0.18 -0.06 -2.38
N ASN A 246 -0.32 -1.29 -2.40
CA ASN A 246 0.25 -2.53 -2.94
C ASN A 246 -0.51 -3.03 -4.20
N GLY A 247 -1.23 -2.13 -4.88
CA GLY A 247 -1.99 -2.45 -6.10
C GLY A 247 -2.04 -1.30 -7.11
N MET A 248 -3.03 -1.32 -7.99
CA MET A 248 -3.29 -0.37 -9.07
C MET A 248 -3.46 1.13 -8.70
N ASN A 249 -3.43 1.50 -7.42
CA ASN A 249 -3.45 2.89 -6.96
C ASN A 249 -2.26 3.73 -7.48
N LEU A 250 -1.16 3.08 -7.83
CA LEU A 250 -0.01 3.76 -8.42
C LEU A 250 -0.17 3.99 -9.93
N MET A 251 -1.22 3.48 -10.59
CA MET A 251 -1.45 3.66 -12.03
C MET A 251 -2.26 4.91 -12.37
N VAL A 252 -2.82 5.61 -11.38
CA VAL A 252 -3.60 6.84 -11.60
C VAL A 252 -2.70 8.07 -11.81
N SER A 253 -3.29 9.17 -12.27
CA SER A 253 -2.62 10.46 -12.53
C SER A 253 -1.90 11.04 -11.31
N THR A 254 -0.99 11.98 -11.55
CA THR A 254 -0.20 12.65 -10.52
C THR A 254 -1.08 13.43 -9.54
N VAL A 255 -2.11 14.12 -10.03
CA VAL A 255 -3.08 14.80 -9.16
C VAL A 255 -3.85 13.81 -8.28
N GLU A 256 -4.28 12.66 -8.82
CA GLU A 256 -5.01 11.65 -8.05
C GLU A 256 -4.13 11.02 -6.96
N ARG A 257 -2.85 10.73 -7.26
CA ARG A 257 -1.90 10.25 -6.24
C ARG A 257 -1.69 11.29 -5.14
N ARG A 258 -1.54 12.58 -5.49
CA ARG A 258 -1.39 13.68 -4.51
C ARG A 258 -2.63 13.89 -3.66
N ARG A 259 -3.83 13.83 -4.25
CA ARG A 259 -5.12 13.89 -3.53
C ARG A 259 -5.28 12.75 -2.54
N ARG A 260 -4.80 11.55 -2.86
CA ARG A 260 -4.82 10.41 -1.92
C ARG A 260 -3.83 10.60 -0.78
N LEU A 261 -2.66 11.17 -1.05
CA LEU A 261 -1.63 11.44 -0.05
C LEU A 261 -1.94 12.67 0.82
N SER A 262 -2.87 13.54 0.42
CA SER A 262 -3.19 14.73 1.19
C SER A 262 -3.79 14.40 2.56
N SER A 263 -4.39 13.22 2.76
CA SER A 263 -4.81 12.74 4.09
C SER A 263 -3.63 12.53 5.05
N LEU A 264 -2.42 12.38 4.50
CA LEU A 264 -1.15 12.31 5.22
C LEU A 264 -0.46 13.68 5.29
N TRP A 265 -1.17 14.74 4.92
CA TRP A 265 -0.80 16.15 5.12
C TRP A 265 0.47 16.58 4.36
N PHE A 266 0.72 15.99 3.19
CA PHE A 266 1.80 16.43 2.31
C PHE A 266 1.43 16.29 0.83
N VAL A 267 2.15 17.04 -0.01
CA VAL A 267 2.07 16.94 -1.47
C VAL A 267 3.34 16.24 -1.97
N CYS A 268 3.17 15.10 -2.65
CA CYS A 268 4.32 14.33 -3.13
C CYS A 268 5.11 15.07 -4.23
N GLN A 269 6.42 15.10 -4.05
CA GLN A 269 7.41 15.65 -4.99
C GLN A 269 8.47 14.60 -5.41
N CYS A 270 8.16 13.30 -5.29
CA CYS A 270 9.07 12.26 -5.80
C CYS A 270 9.29 12.43 -7.31
N SER A 271 10.32 11.76 -7.87
CA SER A 271 10.67 11.86 -9.29
C SER A 271 9.48 11.67 -10.24
N ARG A 272 8.56 10.74 -9.94
CA ARG A 272 7.33 10.52 -10.71
C ARG A 272 6.32 11.67 -10.65
N CYS A 273 6.20 12.35 -9.51
CA CYS A 273 5.25 13.45 -9.33
C CYS A 273 5.84 14.81 -9.72
N ALA A 274 7.16 14.95 -9.68
CA ALA A 274 7.88 16.14 -10.15
C ALA A 274 8.13 16.10 -11.66
N GLY A 275 8.21 14.91 -12.26
CA GLY A 275 8.34 14.72 -13.69
C GLY A 275 7.02 14.79 -14.47
N PRO A 276 7.06 14.56 -15.80
CA PRO A 276 5.87 14.54 -16.64
C PRO A 276 4.88 13.44 -16.23
N ASP A 277 3.58 13.75 -16.21
CA ASP A 277 2.53 12.79 -15.86
C ASP A 277 2.14 11.90 -17.05
N LEU A 278 3.03 10.97 -17.41
CA LEU A 278 2.90 10.11 -18.60
C LEU A 278 1.65 9.23 -18.62
N VAL A 279 1.02 9.02 -17.46
CA VAL A 279 -0.18 8.19 -17.32
C VAL A 279 -1.48 8.96 -17.61
N ARG A 280 -1.43 10.30 -17.70
CA ARG A 280 -2.62 11.16 -17.93
C ARG A 280 -2.61 11.78 -19.33
N GLN A 281 -2.21 10.98 -20.32
CA GLN A 281 -2.20 11.38 -21.73
C GLN A 281 -3.62 11.53 -22.27
N MET A 282 -3.92 12.66 -22.90
CA MET A 282 -5.24 12.95 -23.47
C MET A 282 -5.16 13.29 -24.96
N ARG A 283 -6.31 13.21 -25.65
CA ARG A 283 -6.45 13.67 -27.04
C ARG A 283 -6.33 15.18 -27.11
N CYS A 284 -5.52 15.65 -28.06
CA CYS A 284 -5.36 17.07 -28.32
C CYS A 284 -6.62 17.65 -28.99
N PRO A 285 -7.22 18.71 -28.44
CA PRO A 285 -8.34 19.41 -29.09
C PRO A 285 -7.98 19.98 -30.47
N SER A 286 -6.70 20.31 -30.71
CA SER A 286 -6.27 20.92 -31.98
C SER A 286 -5.96 19.91 -33.09
N CYS A 287 -5.36 18.75 -32.77
CA CYS A 287 -4.90 17.79 -33.78
C CYS A 287 -5.42 16.35 -33.59
N GLY A 288 -6.19 16.08 -32.53
CA GLY A 288 -6.76 14.77 -32.24
C GLY A 288 -5.78 13.72 -31.70
N ALA A 289 -4.47 13.98 -31.73
CA ALA A 289 -3.45 13.03 -31.28
C ALA A 289 -3.53 12.80 -29.74
N PRO A 290 -3.48 11.55 -29.25
CA PRO A 290 -3.55 11.21 -27.82
C PRO A 290 -2.20 11.41 -27.12
N ARG A 291 -1.65 12.62 -27.21
CA ARG A 291 -0.29 12.96 -26.73
C ARG A 291 -0.24 14.28 -25.95
N CYS A 292 -1.37 14.76 -25.45
CA CYS A 292 -1.41 15.90 -24.53
C CYS A 292 -1.09 15.45 -23.11
N LEU A 293 -0.15 16.12 -22.45
CA LEU A 293 0.17 15.90 -21.05
C LEU A 293 -0.24 17.11 -20.21
N PRO A 294 -0.71 16.91 -18.97
CA PRO A 294 -0.99 18.00 -18.06
C PRO A 294 0.29 18.77 -17.73
N ASP A 295 0.17 20.10 -17.68
CA ASP A 295 1.20 21.00 -17.20
C ASP A 295 0.84 21.46 -15.78
N TYR A 296 1.63 21.01 -14.82
CA TYR A 296 1.51 21.40 -13.41
C TYR A 296 2.35 22.65 -13.06
N GLY A 297 2.96 23.33 -14.05
CA GLY A 297 3.83 24.50 -13.93
C GLY A 297 5.28 24.14 -13.58
N GLY A 298 6.24 24.36 -14.49
CA GLY A 298 7.69 24.29 -14.22
C GLY A 298 8.23 25.66 -13.78
N GLU A 299 9.08 25.82 -12.78
CA GLU A 299 10.37 25.14 -12.54
C GLU A 299 10.42 24.31 -11.24
N GLY A 300 10.79 23.04 -11.36
CA GLY A 300 11.31 22.24 -10.24
C GLY A 300 10.31 21.68 -9.23
N GLY A 301 9.00 21.60 -9.50
CA GLY A 301 8.03 20.98 -8.56
C GLY A 301 8.00 21.60 -7.15
N ARG A 302 8.79 22.64 -6.92
CA ARG A 302 8.71 23.58 -5.83
C ARG A 302 7.62 24.55 -6.25
N GLN A 303 6.38 24.13 -6.08
CA GLN A 303 5.47 25.09 -5.49
C GLN A 303 6.14 25.50 -4.17
N ALA A 304 6.86 26.61 -4.19
CA ALA A 304 7.27 27.32 -3.00
C ALA A 304 5.98 27.52 -2.20
N GLY A 305 5.77 26.70 -1.17
CA GLY A 305 4.60 26.81 -0.31
C GLY A 305 3.29 26.22 -0.85
N ALA A 306 3.29 25.01 -1.46
CA ALA A 306 2.08 24.16 -1.40
C ALA A 306 1.77 23.66 0.03
N SER A 307 2.35 24.29 1.06
CA SER A 307 1.61 24.60 2.27
C SER A 307 0.43 25.51 1.91
N GLY A 308 -0.56 24.97 1.20
CA GLY A 308 -1.91 25.47 1.39
C GLY A 308 -2.16 25.50 2.89
N ASP A 309 -2.94 26.46 3.36
CA ASP A 309 -3.35 26.45 4.76
C ASP A 309 -4.11 25.14 5.01
N TRP A 310 -3.42 24.12 5.51
CA TRP A 310 -4.01 22.82 5.84
C TRP A 310 -5.05 22.98 6.97
N ALA A 311 -5.13 24.17 7.58
CA ALA A 311 -6.17 24.58 8.51
C ALA A 311 -7.33 25.37 7.89
N ALA A 312 -7.41 25.49 6.55
CA ALA A 312 -8.45 26.23 5.83
C ALA A 312 -9.89 25.65 5.94
N GLY A 313 -10.14 24.69 6.83
CA GLY A 313 -11.47 24.11 7.08
C GLY A 313 -12.09 23.33 5.91
N ARG A 314 -11.37 23.19 4.78
CA ARG A 314 -11.77 22.43 3.59
C ARG A 314 -11.14 21.04 3.59
N PRO A 315 -11.73 20.04 2.91
CA PRO A 315 -11.10 18.74 2.74
C PRO A 315 -9.70 18.86 2.11
N LEU A 316 -8.70 18.19 2.70
CA LEU A 316 -7.29 18.33 2.32
C LEU A 316 -7.04 18.03 0.82
N HIS A 317 -7.83 17.13 0.23
CA HIS A 317 -7.70 16.76 -1.18
C HIS A 317 -8.12 17.89 -2.13
N GLU A 318 -9.02 18.78 -1.71
CA GLU A 318 -9.43 19.96 -2.49
C GLU A 318 -8.36 21.05 -2.50
N LEU A 319 -7.40 20.99 -1.56
CA LEU A 319 -6.27 21.91 -1.51
C LEU A 319 -5.16 21.53 -2.49
N VAL A 320 -5.23 20.33 -3.10
CA VAL A 320 -4.26 19.89 -4.11
C VAL A 320 -4.65 20.47 -5.47
N PRO A 321 -3.88 21.42 -6.03
CA PRO A 321 -4.21 22.02 -7.32
C PRO A 321 -4.06 21.01 -8.46
N ASP A 322 -4.99 21.06 -9.42
CA ASP A 322 -4.88 20.35 -10.69
C ASP A 322 -4.16 21.21 -11.74
N ALA A 323 -3.80 20.60 -12.88
CA ALA A 323 -3.17 21.27 -14.02
C ALA A 323 -4.12 22.31 -14.64
N ALA A 324 -3.58 23.48 -14.97
CA ALA A 324 -4.33 24.56 -15.62
C ALA A 324 -4.33 24.43 -17.15
N SER A 325 -3.37 23.69 -17.72
CA SER A 325 -3.19 23.53 -19.16
C SER A 325 -2.59 22.16 -19.50
N TRP A 326 -2.72 21.79 -20.77
CA TRP A 326 -2.17 20.57 -21.36
C TRP A 326 -1.32 20.92 -22.57
N SER A 327 -0.15 20.29 -22.70
CA SER A 327 0.77 20.50 -23.81
C SER A 327 0.83 19.28 -24.71
N CYS A 328 0.59 19.46 -26.01
CA CYS A 328 0.59 18.40 -27.01
C CYS A 328 2.00 18.11 -27.54
N ARG A 329 2.48 16.87 -27.36
CA ARG A 329 3.77 16.43 -27.92
C ARG A 329 3.73 16.14 -29.42
N ALA A 330 2.56 16.16 -30.06
CA ALA A 330 2.42 15.90 -31.50
C ALA A 330 2.49 17.18 -32.35
N CYS A 331 1.71 18.20 -32.00
CA CYS A 331 1.65 19.46 -32.75
C CYS A 331 2.31 20.65 -32.02
N GLY A 332 2.75 20.48 -30.78
CA GLY A 332 3.30 21.56 -29.95
C GLY A 332 2.27 22.53 -29.39
N GLY A 333 0.98 22.36 -29.71
CA GLY A 333 -0.10 23.21 -29.20
C GLY A 333 -0.36 23.00 -27.70
N ALA A 334 -0.83 24.06 -27.05
CA ALA A 334 -1.32 24.01 -25.67
C ALA A 334 -2.84 24.18 -25.63
N SER A 335 -3.49 23.57 -24.65
CA SER A 335 -4.93 23.68 -24.43
C SER A 335 -5.22 23.96 -22.96
N PRO A 336 -6.13 24.90 -22.64
CA PRO A 336 -6.53 25.13 -21.25
C PRO A 336 -7.31 23.93 -20.70
N ALA A 337 -7.34 23.77 -19.38
CA ALA A 337 -8.10 22.72 -18.69
C ALA A 337 -9.58 22.65 -19.15
N SER A 338 -10.20 23.80 -19.41
CA SER A 338 -11.58 23.91 -19.89
C SER A 338 -11.83 23.32 -21.28
N ALA A 339 -10.78 23.14 -22.10
CA ALA A 339 -10.86 22.50 -23.40
C ALA A 339 -10.60 20.98 -23.34
N MET A 340 -10.22 20.46 -22.17
CA MET A 340 -9.94 19.05 -21.95
C MET A 340 -11.20 18.34 -21.41
N PRO A 341 -11.40 17.05 -21.72
CA PRO A 341 -12.58 16.28 -21.29
C PRO A 341 -12.48 15.84 -19.80
N LEU A 342 -12.23 16.77 -18.88
CA LEU A 342 -11.96 16.48 -17.47
C LEU A 342 -13.17 15.93 -16.71
N GLY A 343 -14.39 16.35 -17.07
CA GLY A 343 -15.61 15.79 -16.47
C GLY A 343 -15.81 14.31 -16.81
N GLU A 344 -15.45 13.91 -18.03
CA GLU A 344 -15.46 12.49 -18.42
C GLU A 344 -14.33 11.71 -17.75
N GLU A 345 -13.16 12.33 -17.52
CA GLU A 345 -12.08 11.71 -16.76
C GLU A 345 -12.52 11.42 -15.32
N GLU A 346 -13.14 12.39 -14.66
CA GLU A 346 -13.65 12.25 -13.29
C GLU A 346 -14.68 11.11 -13.20
N GLU A 347 -15.66 11.09 -14.10
CA GLU A 347 -16.68 10.03 -14.15
C GLU A 347 -16.05 8.65 -14.37
N LEU A 348 -15.15 8.50 -15.35
CA LEU A 348 -14.45 7.23 -15.59
C LEU A 348 -13.54 6.83 -14.43
N GLY A 349 -12.94 7.82 -13.76
CA GLY A 349 -12.12 7.65 -12.57
C GLY A 349 -12.89 7.11 -11.37
N GLU A 350 -14.21 7.32 -11.30
CA GLU A 350 -15.08 6.69 -10.31
C GLU A 350 -15.63 5.33 -10.77
N LEU A 351 -16.10 5.25 -12.02
CA LEU A 351 -16.79 4.06 -12.53
C LEU A 351 -15.85 2.85 -12.66
N VAL A 352 -14.61 3.06 -13.12
CA VAL A 352 -13.65 1.97 -13.34
C VAL A 352 -13.27 1.29 -12.03
N PRO A 353 -12.81 2.01 -10.97
CA PRO A 353 -12.54 1.37 -9.68
C PRO A 353 -13.77 0.69 -9.07
N ARG A 354 -14.96 1.29 -9.21
CA ARG A 354 -16.21 0.70 -8.72
C ARG A 354 -16.50 -0.66 -9.35
N ALA A 355 -16.35 -0.77 -10.68
CA ALA A 355 -16.55 -2.03 -11.40
C ALA A 355 -15.44 -3.05 -11.09
N MET A 356 -14.20 -2.60 -10.93
CA MET A 356 -13.07 -3.45 -10.53
C MET A 356 -13.32 -4.12 -9.17
N GLN A 357 -13.90 -3.39 -8.22
CA GLN A 357 -14.18 -3.84 -6.85
C GLN A 357 -15.41 -4.75 -6.71
N GLY A 358 -16.14 -5.03 -7.80
CA GLY A 358 -17.30 -5.92 -7.75
C GLY A 358 -16.92 -7.33 -7.27
N ALA A 359 -17.84 -7.98 -6.54
CA ALA A 359 -17.64 -9.32 -6.02
C ALA A 359 -17.37 -10.34 -7.16
N ALA A 360 -16.69 -11.45 -6.83
CA ALA A 360 -16.33 -12.47 -7.82
C ALA A 360 -17.57 -13.08 -8.50
N GLU A 361 -18.70 -13.22 -7.79
CA GLU A 361 -19.97 -13.69 -8.36
C GLU A 361 -20.56 -12.75 -9.43
N HIS A 362 -20.12 -11.50 -9.49
CA HIS A 362 -20.58 -10.52 -10.47
C HIS A 362 -19.66 -10.42 -11.69
N ALA A 363 -18.65 -11.30 -11.80
CA ALA A 363 -17.60 -11.16 -12.81
C ALA A 363 -18.14 -11.05 -14.25
N GLY A 364 -19.19 -11.79 -14.62
CA GLY A 364 -19.74 -11.69 -15.97
C GLY A 364 -20.52 -10.41 -16.27
N ARG A 365 -21.17 -9.81 -15.27
CA ARG A 365 -21.75 -8.47 -15.41
C ARG A 365 -20.64 -7.41 -15.48
N ASP A 366 -19.68 -7.50 -14.56
CA ASP A 366 -18.61 -6.51 -14.43
C ASP A 366 -17.70 -6.49 -15.66
N SER A 367 -17.44 -7.63 -16.30
CA SER A 367 -16.61 -7.68 -17.52
C SER A 367 -17.26 -6.94 -18.69
N VAL A 368 -18.58 -7.03 -18.87
CA VAL A 368 -19.30 -6.28 -19.91
C VAL A 368 -19.22 -4.78 -19.63
N ILE A 369 -19.43 -4.37 -18.38
CA ILE A 369 -19.31 -2.97 -17.96
C ILE A 369 -17.88 -2.46 -18.22
N LEU A 370 -16.86 -3.22 -17.80
CA LEU A 370 -15.46 -2.83 -17.96
C LEU A 370 -15.03 -2.77 -19.42
N ALA A 371 -15.57 -3.63 -20.30
CA ALA A 371 -15.34 -3.53 -21.74
C ALA A 371 -15.90 -2.23 -22.33
N GLN A 372 -17.10 -1.81 -21.89
CA GLN A 372 -17.70 -0.54 -22.28
C GLN A 372 -16.87 0.65 -21.77
N LEU A 373 -16.47 0.63 -20.49
CA LEU A 373 -15.64 1.69 -19.89
C LEU A 373 -14.26 1.78 -20.56
N ARG A 374 -13.64 0.65 -20.91
CA ARG A 374 -12.39 0.58 -21.68
C ARG A 374 -12.55 1.26 -23.04
N ALA A 375 -13.60 0.93 -23.79
CA ALA A 375 -13.87 1.53 -25.09
C ALA A 375 -14.12 3.04 -24.99
N ARG A 376 -14.88 3.46 -23.98
CA ARG A 376 -15.17 4.88 -23.69
C ARG A 376 -13.88 5.65 -23.37
N ALA A 377 -13.01 5.11 -22.51
CA ALA A 377 -11.71 5.72 -22.18
C ALA A 377 -10.78 5.82 -23.41
N ALA A 378 -10.69 4.77 -24.24
CA ALA A 378 -9.90 4.78 -25.47
C ALA A 378 -10.41 5.81 -26.49
N SER A 379 -11.73 5.97 -26.59
CA SER A 379 -12.35 6.97 -27.45
C SER A 379 -12.07 8.39 -26.93
N ALA A 380 -12.36 8.66 -25.65
CA ALA A 380 -12.24 9.99 -25.07
C ALA A 380 -10.78 10.48 -24.97
N PHE A 381 -9.85 9.64 -24.51
CA PHE A 381 -8.50 10.06 -24.15
C PHE A 381 -7.40 9.38 -24.97
N GLY A 382 -7.67 8.16 -25.45
CA GLY A 382 -6.67 7.28 -26.06
C GLY A 382 -6.11 6.26 -25.07
N GLU A 383 -5.38 5.28 -25.60
CA GLU A 383 -4.88 4.13 -24.83
C GLU A 383 -3.72 4.48 -23.88
N GLY A 384 -3.14 5.68 -24.00
CA GLY A 384 -2.12 6.19 -23.08
C GLY A 384 -2.68 6.66 -21.73
N HIS A 385 -4.00 6.78 -21.59
CA HIS A 385 -4.64 7.30 -20.38
C HIS A 385 -4.82 6.21 -19.31
N TRP A 386 -4.63 6.57 -18.04
CA TRP A 386 -4.67 5.63 -16.92
C TRP A 386 -6.01 4.92 -16.74
N THR A 387 -7.13 5.58 -17.04
CA THR A 387 -8.47 4.96 -16.98
C THR A 387 -8.62 3.82 -17.99
N PHE A 388 -8.01 3.93 -19.17
CA PHE A 388 -7.98 2.84 -20.15
C PHE A 388 -7.16 1.66 -19.64
N ALA A 389 -5.95 1.90 -19.13
CA ALA A 389 -5.07 0.85 -18.63
C ALA A 389 -5.72 0.13 -17.43
N LEU A 390 -6.33 0.88 -16.51
CA LEU A 390 -7.01 0.33 -15.33
C LEU A 390 -8.26 -0.47 -15.73
N ALA A 391 -9.09 0.06 -16.63
CA ALA A 391 -10.27 -0.65 -17.13
C ALA A 391 -9.89 -1.94 -17.86
N THR A 392 -8.82 -1.90 -18.66
CA THR A 392 -8.30 -3.08 -19.38
C THR A 392 -7.78 -4.13 -18.41
N PHE A 393 -6.98 -3.74 -17.40
CA PHE A 393 -6.52 -4.67 -16.38
C PHE A 393 -7.67 -5.30 -15.60
N ALA A 394 -8.63 -4.49 -15.12
CA ALA A 394 -9.78 -4.98 -14.38
C ALA A 394 -10.64 -5.91 -15.25
N TRP A 395 -10.84 -5.57 -16.53
CA TRP A 395 -11.56 -6.43 -17.48
C TRP A 395 -10.89 -7.80 -17.62
N LEU A 396 -9.56 -7.85 -17.80
CA LEU A 396 -8.80 -9.10 -17.89
C LEU A 396 -8.97 -9.96 -16.63
N GLN A 397 -8.98 -9.34 -15.43
CA GLN A 397 -9.23 -10.05 -14.17
C GLN A 397 -10.63 -10.68 -14.15
N LYS A 398 -11.67 -9.95 -14.58
CA LYS A 398 -13.04 -10.48 -14.65
C LYS A 398 -13.19 -11.56 -15.71
N CYS A 399 -12.55 -11.42 -16.86
CA CYS A 399 -12.50 -12.45 -17.91
C CYS A 399 -11.88 -13.75 -17.40
N TYR A 400 -10.77 -13.68 -16.66
CA TYR A 400 -10.16 -14.86 -16.05
C TYR A 400 -11.11 -15.55 -15.07
N LEU A 401 -11.84 -14.80 -14.24
CA LEU A 401 -12.84 -15.37 -13.33
C LEU A 401 -13.99 -16.03 -14.11
N GLN A 402 -14.48 -15.41 -15.17
CA GLN A 402 -15.54 -15.98 -16.02
C GLN A 402 -15.12 -17.29 -16.68
N LEU A 403 -13.90 -17.38 -17.22
CA LEU A 403 -13.40 -18.62 -17.84
C LEU A 403 -13.45 -19.83 -16.90
N ARG A 404 -13.41 -19.59 -15.58
CA ARG A 404 -13.48 -20.66 -14.56
C ARG A 404 -14.89 -20.97 -14.07
N CYS A 405 -15.87 -20.14 -14.39
CA CYS A 405 -17.21 -20.22 -13.80
C CYS A 405 -18.34 -20.30 -14.84
N GLU A 406 -18.08 -19.89 -16.09
CA GLU A 406 -19.09 -19.76 -17.13
C GLU A 406 -18.69 -20.58 -18.37
N PRO A 407 -19.61 -21.37 -18.97
CA PRO A 407 -19.31 -22.18 -20.15
C PRO A 407 -19.28 -21.38 -21.46
N LEU A 408 -19.84 -20.17 -21.47
CA LEU A 408 -19.93 -19.29 -22.63
C LEU A 408 -19.49 -17.89 -22.21
N VAL A 409 -18.57 -17.31 -22.97
CA VAL A 409 -18.00 -15.99 -22.70
C VAL A 409 -18.17 -15.06 -23.90
N ALA A 410 -18.29 -13.76 -23.65
CA ALA A 410 -18.56 -12.73 -24.67
C ALA A 410 -17.30 -12.04 -25.20
N PHE A 411 -16.12 -12.61 -24.99
CA PHE A 411 -14.83 -12.06 -25.42
C PHE A 411 -14.03 -13.07 -26.24
N SER A 412 -13.14 -12.57 -27.11
CA SER A 412 -12.28 -13.41 -27.93
C SER A 412 -10.88 -13.55 -27.32
N GLU A 413 -10.23 -14.67 -27.58
CA GLU A 413 -8.82 -14.88 -27.24
C GLU A 413 -7.91 -13.77 -27.78
N ALA A 414 -8.13 -13.34 -29.03
CA ALA A 414 -7.38 -12.25 -29.64
C ALA A 414 -7.51 -10.93 -28.86
N ASP A 415 -8.69 -10.66 -28.25
CA ASP A 415 -8.89 -9.46 -27.46
C ASP A 415 -8.23 -9.54 -26.07
N LEU A 416 -8.22 -10.73 -25.45
CA LEU A 416 -7.47 -10.96 -24.21
C LEU A 416 -5.97 -10.71 -24.42
N ARG A 417 -5.39 -11.30 -25.48
CA ARG A 417 -3.97 -11.13 -25.82
C ARG A 417 -3.60 -9.68 -26.10
N ARG A 418 -4.44 -8.95 -26.86
CA ARG A 418 -4.26 -7.51 -27.09
C ARG A 418 -4.36 -6.71 -25.79
N GLY A 419 -5.33 -7.02 -24.93
CA GLY A 419 -5.49 -6.37 -23.63
C GLY A 419 -4.27 -6.54 -22.74
N CYS A 420 -3.75 -7.78 -22.61
CA CYS A 420 -2.54 -8.08 -21.85
C CYS A 420 -1.34 -7.31 -22.39
N SER A 421 -1.11 -7.38 -23.71
CA SER A 421 0.00 -6.67 -24.37
C SER A 421 -0.10 -5.15 -24.20
N ALA A 422 -1.31 -4.58 -24.29
CA ALA A 422 -1.55 -3.16 -24.11
C ALA A 422 -1.23 -2.69 -22.68
N VAL A 423 -1.66 -3.45 -21.66
CA VAL A 423 -1.35 -3.13 -20.25
C VAL A 423 0.15 -3.26 -19.98
N ALA A 424 0.80 -4.31 -20.49
CA ALA A 424 2.24 -4.52 -20.35
C ALA A 424 3.04 -3.35 -20.93
N ALA A 425 2.77 -3.00 -22.20
CA ALA A 425 3.42 -1.89 -22.89
C ALA A 425 3.14 -0.54 -22.22
N TRP A 426 1.90 -0.31 -21.75
CA TRP A 426 1.54 0.90 -21.04
C TRP A 426 2.34 1.05 -19.73
N LEU A 427 2.45 -0.02 -18.95
CA LEU A 427 3.20 -0.01 -17.69
C LEU A 427 4.69 0.24 -17.92
N GLU A 428 5.28 -0.40 -18.91
CA GLU A 428 6.68 -0.18 -19.28
C GLU A 428 6.96 1.27 -19.71
N ALA A 429 6.09 1.83 -20.55
CA ALA A 429 6.28 3.18 -21.07
C ALA A 429 5.94 4.29 -20.05
N CYS A 430 4.93 4.10 -19.21
CA CYS A 430 4.36 5.17 -18.39
C CYS A 430 4.68 5.04 -16.89
N ALA A 431 5.00 3.84 -16.42
CA ALA A 431 5.25 3.56 -15.00
C ALA A 431 6.25 2.41 -14.77
N PRO A 432 7.46 2.44 -15.37
CA PRO A 432 8.41 1.31 -15.33
C PRO A 432 8.85 0.94 -13.92
N GLU A 433 8.88 1.91 -13.01
CA GLU A 433 9.28 1.78 -11.60
C GLU A 433 8.25 1.04 -10.73
N ASN A 434 7.03 0.83 -11.23
CA ASN A 434 5.94 0.23 -10.45
C ASN A 434 5.96 -1.30 -10.54
N ALA A 435 7.05 -1.92 -10.09
CA ALA A 435 7.32 -3.35 -10.24
C ALA A 435 6.13 -4.24 -9.79
N GLU A 436 5.50 -3.95 -8.66
CA GLU A 436 4.36 -4.72 -8.14
C GLU A 436 3.14 -4.73 -9.08
N GLN A 437 2.83 -3.60 -9.72
CA GLN A 437 1.73 -3.54 -10.69
C GLN A 437 2.09 -4.26 -11.99
N ARG A 438 3.38 -4.23 -12.37
CA ARG A 438 3.91 -5.00 -13.50
C ARG A 438 3.82 -6.52 -13.25
N TYR A 439 4.18 -6.99 -12.06
CA TYR A 439 3.96 -8.38 -11.65
C TYR A 439 2.47 -8.74 -11.62
N SER A 440 1.61 -7.84 -11.13
CA SER A 440 0.16 -8.08 -11.11
C SER A 440 -0.41 -8.29 -12.52
N ALA A 441 -0.01 -7.46 -13.49
CA ALA A 441 -0.39 -7.61 -14.89
C ALA A 441 0.17 -8.91 -15.50
N LEU A 442 1.44 -9.21 -15.26
CA LEU A 442 2.09 -10.45 -15.69
C LEU A 442 1.34 -11.68 -15.16
N PHE A 443 1.04 -11.75 -13.87
CA PHE A 443 0.37 -12.91 -13.28
C PHE A 443 -1.08 -13.09 -13.79
N VAL A 444 -1.78 -12.02 -14.16
CA VAL A 444 -3.08 -12.14 -14.84
C VAL A 444 -2.89 -12.73 -16.23
N ALA A 445 -1.90 -12.25 -16.99
CA ALA A 445 -1.61 -12.76 -18.33
C ALA A 445 -1.16 -14.23 -18.30
N LEU A 446 -0.30 -14.63 -17.36
CA LEU A 446 0.14 -16.02 -17.19
C LEU A 446 -1.03 -16.96 -16.84
N ARG A 447 -1.96 -16.51 -16.00
CA ARG A 447 -3.19 -17.25 -15.70
C ARG A 447 -4.05 -17.42 -16.94
N LEU A 448 -4.28 -16.35 -17.71
CA LEU A 448 -5.06 -16.42 -18.94
C LEU A 448 -4.39 -17.32 -19.99
N ALA A 449 -3.05 -17.23 -20.14
CA ALA A 449 -2.27 -18.09 -21.01
C ALA A 449 -2.42 -19.57 -20.66
N ARG A 450 -2.46 -19.89 -19.37
CA ARG A 450 -2.67 -21.28 -18.92
C ARG A 450 -4.08 -21.80 -19.22
N GLU A 451 -5.11 -20.97 -19.07
CA GLU A 451 -6.51 -21.39 -19.30
C GLU A 451 -6.89 -21.43 -20.79
N VAL A 452 -6.36 -20.49 -21.59
CA VAL A 452 -6.72 -20.33 -23.02
C VAL A 452 -5.69 -20.94 -23.97
N GLY A 453 -4.43 -21.03 -23.54
CA GLY A 453 -3.31 -21.54 -24.33
C GLY A 453 -2.35 -20.46 -24.84
N GLY A 454 -1.23 -20.92 -25.38
CA GLY A 454 -0.13 -20.08 -25.89
C GLY A 454 0.98 -19.82 -24.86
N GLY A 455 2.17 -19.48 -25.37
CA GLY A 455 3.31 -19.08 -24.53
C GLY A 455 3.30 -17.58 -24.18
N PRO A 456 4.11 -17.13 -23.21
CA PRO A 456 4.15 -15.73 -22.74
C PRO A 456 4.27 -14.69 -23.85
N CYS A 457 5.01 -14.99 -24.93
CA CYS A 457 5.21 -14.08 -26.05
C CYS A 457 3.89 -13.67 -26.71
N SER A 458 2.94 -14.60 -26.86
CA SER A 458 1.62 -14.28 -27.44
C SER A 458 0.75 -13.42 -26.53
N TRP A 459 1.17 -13.22 -25.28
CA TRP A 459 0.52 -12.44 -24.25
C TRP A 459 1.27 -11.13 -23.93
N GLY A 460 2.32 -10.81 -24.69
CA GLY A 460 3.07 -9.57 -24.58
C GLY A 460 4.26 -9.62 -23.61
N TYR A 461 4.75 -10.82 -23.29
CA TYR A 461 5.83 -11.02 -22.31
C TYR A 461 6.95 -11.90 -22.86
N ASP A 462 8.19 -11.48 -22.66
CA ASP A 462 9.37 -12.32 -22.93
C ASP A 462 9.52 -13.37 -21.80
N PRO A 463 9.57 -14.69 -22.08
CA PRO A 463 9.75 -15.69 -21.03
C PRO A 463 11.10 -15.60 -20.30
N ALA A 464 12.15 -15.08 -20.95
CA ALA A 464 13.48 -14.92 -20.36
C ALA A 464 13.59 -13.65 -19.52
N ASP A 465 12.92 -12.57 -19.95
CA ASP A 465 12.83 -11.31 -19.22
C ASP A 465 11.40 -10.76 -19.16
N PRO A 466 10.51 -11.35 -18.34
CA PRO A 466 9.08 -11.02 -18.37
C PRO A 466 8.74 -9.58 -18.01
N LEU A 467 9.62 -8.86 -17.33
CA LEU A 467 9.37 -7.46 -17.01
C LEU A 467 10.38 -6.50 -17.65
N GLY A 468 11.39 -6.96 -18.38
CA GLY A 468 12.36 -6.07 -19.00
C GLY A 468 13.17 -5.23 -18.00
N GLY A 469 14.09 -4.43 -18.53
CA GLY A 469 14.66 -3.29 -17.81
C GLY A 469 15.51 -3.64 -16.59
N GLY A 470 16.07 -4.85 -16.54
CA GLY A 470 16.95 -5.29 -15.44
C GLY A 470 16.22 -5.70 -14.16
N LEU A 471 14.89 -5.82 -14.18
CA LEU A 471 14.14 -6.42 -13.08
C LEU A 471 14.38 -7.93 -13.07
N CYS A 472 14.84 -8.50 -11.95
CA CYS A 472 15.01 -9.95 -11.83
C CYS A 472 13.65 -10.66 -11.65
N ALA A 473 12.83 -10.63 -12.71
CA ALA A 473 11.45 -11.13 -12.69
C ALA A 473 11.36 -12.65 -12.74
N ALA A 474 12.29 -13.29 -13.44
CA ALA A 474 12.28 -14.75 -13.63
C ALA A 474 12.35 -15.51 -12.29
N GLU A 475 13.11 -15.03 -11.32
CA GLU A 475 13.21 -15.66 -9.99
C GLU A 475 11.91 -15.53 -9.20
N ARG A 476 11.30 -14.34 -9.20
CA ARG A 476 10.03 -14.11 -8.52
C ARG A 476 8.89 -14.92 -9.16
N VAL A 477 8.85 -14.99 -10.48
CA VAL A 477 7.90 -15.83 -11.23
C VAL A 477 8.06 -17.30 -10.83
N ARG A 478 9.29 -17.82 -10.78
CA ARG A 478 9.61 -19.17 -10.30
C ARG A 478 9.21 -19.41 -8.83
N ALA A 479 9.46 -18.44 -7.96
CA ALA A 479 9.08 -18.51 -6.55
C ALA A 479 7.56 -18.59 -6.35
N HIS A 480 6.77 -18.03 -7.28
CA HIS A 480 5.31 -18.18 -7.32
C HIS A 480 4.86 -19.47 -8.03
N GLY A 481 5.78 -20.40 -8.29
CA GLY A 481 5.50 -21.72 -8.86
C GLY A 481 5.27 -21.72 -10.37
N TRP A 482 5.55 -20.62 -11.08
CA TRP A 482 5.39 -20.54 -12.52
C TRP A 482 6.65 -20.98 -13.26
N ARG A 483 6.47 -21.70 -14.37
CA ARG A 483 7.53 -22.04 -15.32
C ARG A 483 7.14 -21.52 -16.69
N LEU A 484 8.02 -20.73 -17.28
CA LEU A 484 7.80 -20.08 -18.56
C LEU A 484 8.70 -20.70 -19.62
N SER A 485 8.11 -21.04 -20.76
CA SER A 485 8.82 -21.43 -21.98
C SER A 485 8.26 -20.62 -23.15
N GLU A 486 8.93 -20.62 -24.31
CA GLU A 486 8.41 -19.92 -25.49
C GLU A 486 7.00 -20.39 -25.90
N GLN A 487 6.69 -21.68 -25.68
CA GLN A 487 5.48 -22.31 -26.19
C GLN A 487 4.38 -22.48 -25.13
N ALA A 488 4.73 -22.47 -23.84
CA ALA A 488 3.80 -22.81 -22.77
C ALA A 488 4.07 -22.07 -21.45
N VAL A 489 2.99 -21.89 -20.70
CA VAL A 489 2.99 -21.43 -19.30
C VAL A 489 2.53 -22.58 -18.42
N GLU A 490 3.38 -23.01 -17.49
CA GLU A 490 3.09 -24.12 -16.58
C GLU A 490 3.13 -23.67 -15.10
N GLY A 491 2.41 -24.40 -14.26
CA GLY A 491 2.38 -24.17 -12.82
C GLY A 491 1.51 -23.00 -12.39
N GLY A 492 1.94 -22.31 -11.33
CA GLY A 492 1.16 -21.34 -10.58
C GLY A 492 0.08 -22.02 -9.72
N GLU A 493 -0.13 -21.54 -8.49
CA GLU A 493 -1.20 -22.06 -7.65
C GLU A 493 -2.55 -21.97 -8.37
N THR A 494 -3.17 -23.13 -8.62
CA THR A 494 -4.61 -23.20 -8.85
C THR A 494 -5.24 -22.89 -7.51
N GLY A 495 -5.87 -21.73 -7.33
CA GLY A 495 -6.72 -21.49 -6.17
C GLY A 495 -7.75 -22.62 -6.08
N GLY A 496 -7.45 -23.60 -5.24
CA GLY A 496 -8.19 -24.83 -5.00
C GLY A 496 -8.32 -24.97 -3.49
N ALA A 497 -9.55 -25.24 -3.05
CA ALA A 497 -9.86 -25.49 -1.65
C ALA A 497 -8.87 -26.47 -1.01
N PRO A 498 -8.52 -26.32 0.28
CA PRO A 498 -7.55 -27.19 0.93
C PRO A 498 -8.00 -28.65 0.80
N GLN A 499 -7.17 -29.47 0.15
CA GLN A 499 -7.34 -30.91 0.14
C GLN A 499 -7.33 -31.39 1.59
N ARG A 500 -8.45 -32.00 2.02
CA ARG A 500 -8.50 -32.76 3.27
C ARG A 500 -7.45 -33.86 3.18
N GLY A 501 -6.51 -33.84 4.11
CA GLY A 501 -5.42 -34.80 4.18
C GLY A 501 -5.90 -36.24 4.14
N ALA A 502 -5.21 -37.04 3.32
CA ALA A 502 -5.23 -38.48 3.42
C ALA A 502 -4.63 -38.89 4.77
N GLY A 503 -5.49 -39.32 5.70
CA GLY A 503 -5.13 -40.03 6.92
C GLY A 503 -5.73 -41.42 6.85
N ALA A 504 -4.87 -42.43 6.74
CA ALA A 504 -5.26 -43.84 6.63
C ALA A 504 -5.69 -44.45 7.97
N ARG A 505 -6.53 -45.51 7.85
CA ARG A 505 -6.74 -46.69 8.73
C ARG A 505 -7.94 -46.67 9.70
N GLY A 506 -8.89 -47.59 9.43
CA GLY A 506 -9.24 -48.66 10.38
C GLY A 506 -10.72 -48.81 10.80
N GLY A 507 -11.38 -49.89 10.34
CA GLY A 507 -12.32 -50.68 11.17
C GLY A 507 -13.84 -50.60 10.88
N ALA A 508 -14.31 -51.51 10.01
CA ALA A 508 -15.50 -52.40 10.04
C ALA A 508 -16.82 -52.08 10.82
N PRO A 509 -17.96 -52.70 10.42
CA PRO A 509 -19.30 -52.09 10.35
C PRO A 509 -20.29 -52.58 11.42
N CYS A 510 -21.44 -51.90 11.60
CA CYS A 510 -22.71 -52.52 12.05
C CYS A 510 -23.93 -51.57 11.98
N GLY A 511 -25.03 -52.06 11.40
CA GLY A 511 -26.40 -51.92 11.94
C GLY A 511 -27.23 -50.67 11.62
N ALA A 512 -28.25 -50.81 10.76
CA ALA A 512 -29.49 -50.03 10.79
C ALA A 512 -30.44 -50.57 11.91
N PRO A 513 -31.52 -49.88 12.38
CA PRO A 513 -32.67 -49.50 11.55
C PRO A 513 -33.42 -48.18 11.89
N ALA A 514 -34.43 -47.92 11.05
CA ALA A 514 -35.39 -46.83 10.88
C ALA A 514 -36.06 -46.17 12.11
N GLY A 515 -36.44 -44.88 11.95
CA GLY A 515 -37.51 -44.19 12.69
C GLY A 515 -37.59 -42.68 12.38
N PRO A 516 -38.79 -42.06 12.24
CA PRO A 516 -38.98 -40.84 11.44
C PRO A 516 -39.07 -39.55 12.26
N GLY A 517 -38.82 -38.40 11.63
CA GLY A 517 -39.39 -37.14 12.12
C GLY A 517 -38.53 -35.92 11.94
N THR A 518 -39.13 -34.91 11.31
CA THR A 518 -38.82 -33.48 11.44
C THR A 518 -37.49 -33.00 10.86
N GLY A 519 -37.56 -32.42 9.66
CA GLY A 519 -36.44 -31.67 9.12
C GLY A 519 -36.20 -30.36 9.88
N PRO A 520 -34.95 -29.89 9.96
CA PRO A 520 -34.65 -28.48 10.13
C PRO A 520 -34.13 -27.88 8.82
N ARG A 521 -34.61 -26.67 8.58
CA ARG A 521 -34.18 -25.72 7.53
C ARG A 521 -32.65 -25.59 7.49
N PRO A 522 -32.03 -25.46 6.31
CA PRO A 522 -30.60 -25.19 6.23
C PRO A 522 -30.32 -23.75 6.69
N HIS A 523 -29.46 -23.63 7.70
CA HIS A 523 -28.69 -22.42 8.01
C HIS A 523 -27.88 -22.01 6.77
N PRO A 524 -27.88 -20.72 6.36
CA PRO A 524 -26.89 -20.23 5.40
C PRO A 524 -25.54 -20.11 6.13
N GLY A 525 -24.69 -21.12 5.93
CA GLY A 525 -23.29 -21.10 6.31
C GLY A 525 -22.56 -20.00 5.56
N THR A 526 -21.87 -19.16 6.32
CA THR A 526 -20.98 -18.08 5.92
C THR A 526 -19.88 -18.57 4.96
N ARG A 527 -20.12 -18.47 3.66
CA ARG A 527 -19.05 -18.35 2.65
C ARG A 527 -18.75 -16.86 2.48
N ARG A 528 -17.65 -16.38 3.08
CA ARG A 528 -17.16 -15.02 2.83
C ARG A 528 -16.48 -14.99 1.45
N PRO A 529 -16.84 -14.05 0.55
CA PRO A 529 -16.16 -13.91 -0.74
C PRO A 529 -14.75 -13.34 -0.56
N PHE A 530 -13.90 -13.66 -1.52
CA PHE A 530 -12.54 -13.14 -1.69
C PHE A 530 -12.58 -11.60 -1.66
N ARG A 531 -12.11 -11.00 -0.56
CA ARG A 531 -11.96 -9.54 -0.43
C ARG A 531 -10.64 -9.16 -1.07
N GLY A 532 -10.71 -8.88 -2.37
CA GLY A 532 -9.63 -8.17 -3.06
C GLY A 532 -9.48 -6.77 -2.46
N LEU A 533 -8.24 -6.28 -2.53
CA LEU A 533 -7.78 -4.92 -2.26
C LEU A 533 -8.81 -3.85 -2.63
N TRP A 534 -8.74 -2.67 -1.99
CA TRP A 534 -9.44 -1.40 -2.30
C TRP A 534 -10.56 -0.93 -1.35
N GLN A 535 -10.81 -1.58 -0.22
CA GLN A 535 -11.74 -1.03 0.76
C GLN A 535 -11.00 -0.20 1.83
N ARG A 536 -11.03 1.13 1.68
CA ARG A 536 -11.68 2.06 2.64
C ARG A 536 -11.28 3.52 2.39
N ARG A 537 -12.29 4.39 2.49
CA ARG A 537 -12.17 5.79 2.89
C ARG A 537 -11.87 5.87 4.38
#